data_AF-A0A2K2REF5-F1
#
_entry.id   AF-A0A2K2REF5-F1
#
_cell.length_a   1.000
_cell.length_b   1.000
_cell.length_c   1.000
_cell.angle_alpha   90.00
_cell.angle_beta   90.00
_cell.angle_gamma   90.00
#
_symmetry.space_group_name_H-M   'P 1'
#
loop_
_entity.id
_entity.type
_entity.pdbx_description
1 polymer ?
#
loop_
_entity_poly.entity_id
_entity_poly.type
_entity_poly.pdbx_seq_one_letter_code
_entity_poly.pdbx_strand_id
1 'polypeptide(L)'
;MPTRPPHRTVGPHRIVFRRPRRTDDDHHGTARAAAAVRSALARPIWEEALCRTVDPELFFPVGEAGAAAVQTAEAKRICGRCPLTRACREWALSEGEDSGVWGGLSEQERRVMRRAAARRRYRRSARAA
;
A
#
# COMPACT_ATOMS: atom_id res chain seq x y z
N MET A 1 -2.54 15.58 -12.72
CA MET A 1 -1.13 15.11 -12.63
C MET A 1 -0.99 14.28 -11.36
N PRO A 2 -0.51 13.01 -11.39
CA PRO A 2 -0.38 12.23 -10.16
C PRO A 2 0.71 12.83 -9.29
N THR A 3 0.28 13.48 -8.20
CA THR A 3 1.15 14.10 -7.22
C THR A 3 2.01 13.03 -6.57
N ARG A 4 3.32 13.24 -6.66
CA ARG A 4 4.36 12.51 -5.95
C ARG A 4 3.93 12.31 -4.48
N PRO A 5 4.01 11.09 -3.90
CA PRO A 5 3.71 10.92 -2.48
C PRO A 5 4.66 11.81 -1.67
N PRO A 6 4.16 12.55 -0.65
CA PRO A 6 5.02 13.43 0.15
C PRO A 6 6.07 12.57 0.86
N HIS A 7 7.33 12.82 0.55
CA HIS A 7 8.47 12.26 1.27
C HIS A 7 8.46 12.89 2.66
N ARG A 8 7.92 12.18 3.66
CA ARG A 8 8.06 12.63 5.05
C ARG A 8 9.49 12.32 5.49
N THR A 9 10.32 13.35 5.56
CA THR A 9 11.66 13.31 6.15
C THR A 9 11.55 12.92 7.63
N VAL A 10 11.97 11.71 7.96
CA VAL A 10 12.20 11.32 9.37
C VAL A 10 13.60 11.78 9.72
N GLY A 11 13.69 12.91 10.45
CA GLY A 11 14.92 13.41 11.02
C GLY A 11 15.48 12.48 12.13
N PRO A 12 16.79 12.53 12.42
CA PRO A 12 17.49 11.45 13.10
C PRO A 12 17.77 11.79 14.57
N HIS A 13 17.17 11.09 15.55
CA HIS A 13 17.68 11.14 16.92
C HIS A 13 17.77 9.76 17.60
N ARG A 14 19.02 9.26 17.53
CA ARG A 14 19.81 8.39 18.42
C ARG A 14 19.05 7.45 19.36
N ILE A 15 19.08 6.16 19.03
CA ILE A 15 18.97 5.07 20.01
C ILE A 15 20.40 4.64 20.37
N VAL A 16 20.72 4.68 21.66
CA VAL A 16 22.02 4.30 22.24
C VAL A 16 22.16 2.77 22.23
N PHE A 17 23.29 2.30 21.74
CA PHE A 17 23.71 0.90 21.65
C PHE A 17 23.88 0.25 23.02
N ARG A 18 23.36 -0.98 23.18
CA ARG A 18 23.95 -1.99 24.07
C ARG A 18 24.16 -3.28 23.26
N ARG A 19 25.42 -3.56 22.89
CA ARG A 19 25.83 -4.73 22.09
C ARG A 19 25.67 -6.03 22.90
N PRO A 20 24.98 -7.08 22.39
CA PRO A 20 25.27 -8.45 22.79
C PRO A 20 26.45 -9.01 21.99
N ARG A 21 27.22 -9.88 22.65
CA ARG A 21 28.45 -10.52 22.16
C ARG A 21 28.19 -11.38 20.92
N ARG A 22 29.19 -11.34 20.04
CA ARG A 22 29.33 -12.05 18.77
C ARG A 22 29.58 -13.55 19.03
N THR A 23 28.78 -14.41 18.43
CA THR A 23 29.20 -15.75 18.00
C THR A 23 29.10 -15.74 16.49
N ASP A 24 30.24 -15.85 15.82
CA ASP A 24 30.34 -16.01 14.37
C ASP A 24 29.70 -17.36 13.97
N ASP A 25 28.93 -17.36 12.87
CA ASP A 25 29.04 -18.31 11.74
C ASP A 25 27.82 -18.14 10.78
N ASP A 26 28.11 -18.14 9.47
CA ASP A 26 27.20 -18.35 8.32
C ASP A 26 26.09 -17.34 7.92
N HIS A 27 26.32 -16.01 7.97
CA HIS A 27 25.30 -15.03 7.50
C HIS A 27 25.72 -14.05 6.37
N HIS A 28 26.94 -14.15 5.85
CA HIS A 28 27.41 -13.20 4.81
C HIS A 28 26.73 -13.38 3.44
N GLY A 29 26.17 -14.56 3.14
CA GLY A 29 25.42 -14.83 1.91
C GLY A 29 24.01 -14.23 1.92
N THR A 30 23.29 -14.34 3.05
CA THR A 30 21.93 -13.81 3.20
C THR A 30 21.91 -12.29 3.34
N ALA A 31 22.94 -11.70 3.97
CA ALA A 31 23.04 -10.25 4.13
C ALA A 31 23.22 -9.51 2.78
N ARG A 32 24.03 -10.06 1.85
CA ARG A 32 24.19 -9.52 0.49
C ARG A 32 22.94 -9.74 -0.38
N ALA A 33 22.31 -10.91 -0.29
CA ALA A 33 21.03 -11.15 -0.97
C ALA A 33 19.93 -10.20 -0.46
N ALA A 34 19.83 -10.01 0.85
CA ALA A 34 18.87 -9.07 1.45
C ALA A 34 19.20 -7.61 1.11
N ALA A 35 20.48 -7.24 0.97
CA ALA A 35 20.89 -5.91 0.50
C ALA A 35 20.57 -5.69 -0.98
N ALA A 36 20.77 -6.69 -1.84
CA ALA A 36 20.39 -6.64 -3.25
C ALA A 36 18.86 -6.56 -3.43
N VAL A 37 18.09 -7.28 -2.61
CA VAL A 37 16.62 -7.15 -2.55
C VAL A 37 16.22 -5.75 -2.07
N ARG A 38 16.87 -5.19 -1.04
CA ARG A 38 16.64 -3.81 -0.57
C ARG A 38 17.02 -2.74 -1.61
N SER A 39 18.10 -2.93 -2.37
CA SER A 39 18.51 -2.03 -3.46
C SER A 39 17.63 -2.17 -4.70
N ALA A 40 17.10 -3.37 -5.01
CA ALA A 40 16.08 -3.56 -6.05
C ALA A 40 14.76 -2.86 -5.69
N LEU A 41 14.44 -2.76 -4.39
CA LEU A 41 13.33 -1.98 -3.85
C LEU A 41 13.60 -0.46 -3.79
N ALA A 42 14.80 0.01 -4.17
CA ALA A 42 15.20 1.42 -4.08
C ALA A 42 14.92 2.25 -5.36
N ARG A 43 14.43 1.62 -6.44
CA ARG A 43 13.67 2.39 -7.45
C ARG A 43 12.35 2.79 -6.81
N PRO A 44 11.83 4.01 -7.03
CA PRO A 44 10.48 4.32 -6.61
C PRO A 44 9.53 3.35 -7.32
N ILE A 45 9.14 2.28 -6.63
CA ILE A 45 8.29 1.20 -7.13
C ILE A 45 7.05 1.76 -7.85
N TRP A 46 6.61 2.95 -7.44
CA TRP A 46 5.50 3.74 -8.00
C TRP A 46 5.67 4.19 -9.45
N GLU A 47 6.90 4.26 -9.99
CA GLU A 47 7.12 4.53 -11.41
C GLU A 47 6.63 3.38 -12.30
N GLU A 48 6.61 2.15 -11.78
CA GLU A 48 6.14 0.95 -12.46
C GLU A 48 4.61 0.76 -12.36
N ALA A 49 3.90 1.75 -11.80
CA ALA A 49 2.46 1.68 -11.64
C ALA A 49 1.76 1.75 -13.01
N LEU A 50 1.04 0.69 -13.38
CA LEU A 50 0.27 0.65 -14.64
C LEU A 50 -0.80 1.76 -14.73
N CYS A 51 -1.28 2.29 -13.61
CA CYS A 51 -2.23 3.41 -13.63
C CYS A 51 -1.64 4.68 -14.28
N ARG A 52 -0.32 4.77 -14.44
CA ARG A 52 0.34 5.90 -15.10
C ARG A 52 0.30 5.82 -16.63
N THR A 53 0.01 4.64 -17.19
CA THR A 53 -0.04 4.41 -18.65
C THR A 53 -1.44 4.54 -19.23
N VAL A 54 -2.42 4.89 -18.39
CA VAL A 54 -3.84 5.03 -18.73
C VAL A 54 -4.35 6.36 -18.18
N ASP A 55 -5.55 6.76 -18.60
CA ASP A 55 -6.17 7.99 -18.12
C ASP A 55 -6.37 7.96 -16.59
N PRO A 56 -5.82 8.93 -15.82
CA PRO A 56 -6.03 9.01 -14.39
C PRO A 56 -7.51 9.20 -13.99
N GLU A 57 -8.34 9.84 -14.81
CA GLU A 57 -9.76 10.09 -14.52
C GLU A 57 -10.55 8.77 -14.39
N LEU A 58 -10.07 7.70 -15.02
CA LEU A 58 -10.64 6.36 -14.91
C LEU A 58 -10.66 5.83 -13.46
N PHE A 59 -9.69 6.25 -12.63
CA PHE A 59 -9.59 5.80 -11.24
C PHE A 59 -10.43 6.65 -10.28
N PHE A 60 -10.98 7.77 -10.73
CA PHE A 60 -11.81 8.69 -9.95
C PHE A 60 -13.19 8.82 -10.59
N PRO A 61 -14.03 7.79 -10.48
CA PRO A 61 -15.29 7.78 -11.18
C PRO A 61 -16.23 8.87 -10.67
N VAL A 62 -16.57 9.80 -11.56
CA VAL A 62 -17.50 10.91 -11.32
C VAL A 62 -18.69 10.77 -12.26
N GLY A 63 -19.91 10.77 -11.71
CA GLY A 63 -21.15 10.72 -12.50
C GLY A 63 -22.21 9.78 -11.95
N GLU A 64 -23.25 9.55 -12.75
CA GLU A 64 -24.40 8.69 -12.44
C GLU A 64 -23.95 7.27 -12.05
N ALA A 65 -24.66 6.66 -11.10
CA ALA A 65 -24.26 5.39 -10.47
C ALA A 65 -23.96 4.27 -11.46
N GLY A 66 -24.63 4.24 -12.62
CA GLY A 66 -24.38 3.27 -13.69
C GLY A 66 -23.05 3.49 -14.41
N ALA A 67 -22.76 4.72 -14.87
CA ALA A 67 -21.52 5.05 -15.56
C ALA A 67 -20.31 4.92 -14.62
N ALA A 68 -20.45 5.38 -13.38
CA ALA A 68 -19.41 5.26 -12.36
C ALA A 68 -19.09 3.79 -12.03
N ALA A 69 -20.07 2.89 -12.05
CA ALA A 69 -19.85 1.46 -11.83
C ALA A 69 -19.04 0.81 -12.96
N VAL A 70 -19.36 1.13 -14.21
CA VAL A 70 -18.61 0.63 -15.39
C VAL A 70 -17.16 1.14 -15.35
N GLN A 71 -16.97 2.43 -15.07
CA GLN A 71 -15.66 3.04 -14.94
C GLN A 71 -14.84 2.41 -13.80
N THR A 72 -15.48 2.16 -12.65
CA THR A 72 -14.86 1.45 -11.52
C THR A 72 -14.43 0.03 -11.90
N ALA A 73 -15.26 -0.71 -12.62
CA ALA A 73 -14.95 -2.07 -13.04
C ALA A 73 -13.72 -2.10 -13.97
N GLU A 74 -13.64 -1.15 -14.90
CA GLU A 74 -12.52 -1.02 -15.81
C GLU A 74 -11.22 -0.62 -15.09
N ALA A 75 -11.30 0.33 -14.16
CA ALA A 75 -10.17 0.71 -13.30
C ALA A 75 -9.65 -0.49 -12.48
N LYS A 76 -10.56 -1.30 -11.93
CA LYS A 76 -10.20 -2.53 -11.19
C LYS A 76 -9.51 -3.55 -12.08
N ARG A 77 -9.95 -3.71 -13.33
CA ARG A 77 -9.33 -4.60 -14.31
C ARG A 77 -7.88 -4.21 -14.59
N ILE A 78 -7.60 -2.92 -14.75
CA ILE A 78 -6.25 -2.39 -14.94
C ILE A 78 -5.42 -2.56 -13.67
N CYS A 79 -5.97 -2.19 -12.51
CA CYS A 79 -5.31 -2.39 -11.22
C CYS A 79 -4.92 -3.86 -11.00
N GLY A 80 -5.78 -4.83 -11.34
CA GLY A 80 -5.52 -6.25 -11.14
C GLY A 80 -4.31 -6.79 -11.91
N ARG A 81 -3.87 -6.09 -12.96
CA ARG A 81 -2.65 -6.43 -13.73
C ARG A 81 -1.41 -5.72 -13.21
N CYS A 82 -1.55 -4.80 -12.27
CA CYS A 82 -0.46 -3.97 -11.77
C CYS A 82 0.42 -4.76 -10.77
N PRO A 83 1.76 -4.77 -10.93
CA PRO A 83 2.66 -5.45 -9.99
C PRO A 83 2.60 -4.85 -8.59
N LEU A 84 2.19 -3.57 -8.46
CA LEU A 84 2.11 -2.84 -7.19
C LEU A 84 0.79 -3.01 -6.46
N THR A 85 -0.12 -3.86 -6.93
CA THR A 85 -1.49 -3.98 -6.38
C THR A 85 -1.48 -4.10 -4.86
N ARG A 86 -0.61 -4.95 -4.31
CA ARG A 86 -0.50 -5.19 -2.88
C ARG A 86 0.04 -3.96 -2.13
N ALA A 87 1.18 -3.42 -2.55
CA ALA A 87 1.79 -2.25 -1.91
C ALA A 87 0.87 -1.01 -1.97
N CYS A 88 0.21 -0.79 -3.11
CA CYS A 88 -0.76 0.28 -3.31
C CYS A 88 -1.97 0.14 -2.39
N ARG A 89 -2.51 -1.08 -2.23
CA ARG A 89 -3.62 -1.37 -1.33
C ARG A 89 -3.25 -1.14 0.13
N GLU A 90 -2.10 -1.64 0.56
CA GLU A 90 -1.62 -1.49 1.93
C GLU A 90 -1.46 -0.01 2.29
N TRP A 91 -0.87 0.78 1.38
CA TRP A 91 -0.74 2.22 1.52
C TRP A 91 -2.10 2.94 1.58
N ALA A 92 -3.04 2.63 0.68
CA ALA A 92 -4.36 3.27 0.68
C ALA A 92 -5.18 2.95 1.95
N LEU A 93 -4.98 1.76 2.53
CA LEU A 93 -5.59 1.40 3.80
C LEU A 93 -4.94 2.09 5.00
N SER A 94 -3.63 2.35 4.97
CA SER A 94 -2.91 3.03 6.05
C SER A 94 -3.14 4.53 6.07
N GLU A 95 -3.11 5.18 4.92
CA GLU A 95 -3.35 6.64 4.79
C GLU A 95 -4.83 6.99 4.91
N GLY A 96 -5.73 6.02 4.70
CA GLY A 96 -7.16 6.24 4.84
C GLY A 96 -7.82 6.85 3.61
N GLU A 97 -7.11 6.91 2.48
CA GLU A 97 -7.63 7.44 1.21
C GLU A 97 -8.98 6.80 0.86
N ASP A 98 -10.00 7.64 0.78
CA ASP A 98 -11.38 7.23 0.55
C ASP A 98 -11.83 7.48 -0.87
N SER A 99 -11.17 8.32 -1.65
CA SER A 99 -11.60 8.61 -3.01
C SER A 99 -10.99 7.63 -4.02
N GLY A 100 -11.77 7.23 -5.03
CA GLY A 100 -11.27 6.48 -6.19
C GLY A 100 -10.85 5.02 -5.96
N VAL A 101 -10.24 4.42 -6.99
CA VAL A 101 -9.82 3.00 -7.04
C VAL A 101 -8.33 2.86 -6.74
N TRP A 102 -8.00 2.10 -5.69
CA TRP A 102 -6.63 1.90 -5.22
C TRP A 102 -6.34 0.41 -4.98
N GLY A 103 -5.23 -0.10 -5.53
CA GLY A 103 -4.81 -1.48 -5.31
C GLY A 103 -5.90 -2.53 -5.64
N GLY A 104 -6.72 -2.24 -6.65
CA GLY A 104 -7.85 -3.08 -7.08
C GLY A 104 -9.08 -3.02 -6.19
N LEU A 105 -9.16 -2.07 -5.25
CA LEU A 105 -10.32 -1.85 -4.39
C LEU A 105 -10.97 -0.50 -4.69
N SER A 106 -12.29 -0.47 -4.78
CA SER A 106 -13.06 0.79 -4.80
C SER A 106 -13.14 1.41 -3.41
N GLU A 107 -13.49 2.70 -3.37
CA GLU A 107 -13.84 3.42 -2.14
C GLU A 107 -14.74 2.59 -1.22
N GLN A 108 -15.86 2.12 -1.78
CA GLN A 108 -16.89 1.41 -1.03
C GLN A 108 -16.35 0.12 -0.41
N GLU A 109 -15.51 -0.63 -1.14
CA GLU A 109 -14.86 -1.84 -0.64
C GLU A 109 -13.88 -1.52 0.50
N ARG A 110 -13.06 -0.48 0.35
CA ARG A 110 -12.14 -0.03 1.42
C ARG A 110 -12.91 0.40 2.67
N ARG A 111 -14.02 1.13 2.51
CA ARG A 111 -14.91 1.54 3.60
C ARG A 111 -15.52 0.33 4.31
N VAL A 112 -15.96 -0.69 3.58
CA VAL A 112 -16.48 -1.94 4.16
C VAL A 112 -15.38 -2.70 4.92
N MET A 113 -14.17 -2.79 4.37
CA MET A 113 -13.03 -3.45 5.04
C MET A 113 -12.66 -2.77 6.36
N ARG A 114 -12.59 -1.42 6.39
CA ARG A 114 -12.32 -0.65 7.61
C ARG A 114 -13.40 -0.89 8.67
N ARG A 115 -14.68 -0.86 8.29
CA ARG A 115 -15.80 -1.16 9.19
C ARG A 115 -15.74 -2.58 9.74
N ALA A 116 -15.42 -3.56 8.90
CA ALA A 116 -15.27 -4.96 9.33
C ALA A 116 -14.10 -5.13 10.31
N ALA A 117 -12.96 -4.46 10.05
CA ALA A 117 -11.81 -4.48 10.96
C ALA A 117 -12.14 -3.86 12.32
N ALA A 118 -12.85 -2.72 12.34
CA ALA A 118 -13.32 -2.08 13.58
C ALA A 118 -14.26 -3.02 14.38
N ARG A 119 -15.23 -3.65 13.71
CA ARG A 119 -16.14 -4.64 14.33
C ARG A 119 -15.37 -5.83 14.92
N ARG A 120 -14.35 -6.34 14.23
CA ARG A 120 -13.50 -7.44 14.74
C ARG A 120 -12.71 -7.01 15.98
N ARG A 121 -12.15 -5.80 16.00
CA ARG A 121 -11.45 -5.25 17.16
C ARG A 121 -12.40 -5.12 18.36
N TYR A 122 -13.59 -4.55 18.15
CA TYR A 122 -14.62 -4.45 19.18
C TYR A 122 -15.01 -5.82 19.76
N ARG A 123 -15.31 -6.81 18.89
CA ARG A 123 -15.64 -8.18 19.31
C ARG A 123 -14.52 -8.86 20.09
N ARG A 124 -13.25 -8.61 19.72
CA ARG A 124 -12.09 -9.16 20.44
C ARG A 124 -11.96 -8.55 21.83
N SER A 125 -12.14 -7.23 21.95
CA SER A 125 -12.13 -6.54 23.25
C SER A 125 -13.27 -7.03 24.15
N ALA A 126 -14.47 -7.21 23.61
CA ALA A 126 -15.63 -7.69 24.37
C ALA A 126 -15.54 -9.16 24.83
N ARG A 127 -14.69 -9.98 24.17
CA ARG A 127 -14.43 -11.37 24.58
C ARG A 127 -13.31 -11.50 25.61
N ALA A 128 -12.48 -10.48 25.74
CA ALA A 128 -11.35 -10.46 26.67
C ALA A 128 -11.71 -9.80 28.01
N ALA A 129 -12.94 -9.30 28.14
CA ALA A 129 -13.56 -8.78 29.36
C ALA A 129 -14.54 -9.83 29.90
#